data_AF-A0A349E7T7-F1
#
_entry.id   AF-A0A349E7T7-F1
#
_cell.length_a   1.000
_cell.length_b   1.000
_cell.length_c   1.000
_cell.angle_alpha   90.00
_cell.angle_beta   90.00
_cell.angle_gamma   90.00
#
_symmetry.space_group_name_H-M   'P 1'
#
loop_
_entity.id
_entity.type
_entity.pdbx_description
1 polymer ?
#
loop_
_entity_poly.entity_id
_entity_poly.type
_entity_poly.pdbx_seq_one_letter_code
_entity_poly.pdbx_strand_id
1 'polypeptide(L)'
;MKEILVAHGGARPNAGRKPGSLSRFNREMVERASSGGDLPLDFMLEVMRDESLGIRLRIDAAKAAAPYVHQRLSAIAVDLTTSEVTHEEWLQSVA
;
A
#
# COMPACT_ATOMS: atom_id res chain seq x y z
N MET A 1 -44.77 -2.77 18.11
CA MET A 1 -43.31 -2.67 17.88
C MET A 1 -43.04 -3.21 16.48
N LYS A 2 -42.37 -2.44 15.61
CA LYS A 2 -41.94 -2.96 14.30
C LYS A 2 -40.55 -3.55 14.47
N GLU A 3 -40.44 -4.87 14.33
CA GLU A 3 -39.17 -5.58 14.31
C GLU A 3 -38.31 -5.05 13.17
N ILE A 4 -37.11 -4.55 13.53
CA ILE A 4 -36.09 -4.21 12.55
C ILE A 4 -35.45 -5.54 12.18
N LEU A 5 -35.88 -6.12 11.06
CA LEU A 5 -35.19 -7.22 10.41
C LEU A 5 -33.74 -6.80 10.16
N VAL A 6 -32.83 -7.32 10.98
CA VAL A 6 -31.40 -7.05 10.85
C VAL A 6 -30.90 -7.86 9.66
N ALA A 7 -31.01 -7.26 8.47
CA ALA A 7 -30.24 -7.72 7.32
C ALA A 7 -28.75 -7.55 7.69
N HIS A 8 -28.03 -8.67 7.78
CA HIS A 8 -26.62 -8.66 8.12
C HIS A 8 -25.82 -8.21 6.89
N GLY A 9 -25.34 -6.97 6.91
CA GLY A 9 -24.49 -6.38 5.87
C GLY A 9 -25.22 -5.37 4.97
N GLY A 10 -24.49 -4.36 4.52
CA GLY A 10 -24.98 -3.30 3.62
C GLY A 10 -24.79 -1.89 4.17
N ALA A 11 -24.82 -0.90 3.26
CA ALA A 11 -24.69 0.51 3.60
C ALA A 11 -25.87 0.98 4.46
N ARG A 12 -25.57 1.58 5.60
CA ARG A 12 -26.56 2.15 6.53
C ARG A 12 -26.23 3.62 6.80
N PRO A 13 -27.22 4.46 7.17
CA PRO A 13 -26.98 5.86 7.48
C PRO A 13 -25.87 6.02 8.53
N ASN A 14 -24.86 6.85 8.24
CA ASN A 14 -23.66 7.07 9.07
C ASN A 14 -22.74 5.86 9.30
N ALA A 15 -22.86 4.79 8.52
CA ALA A 15 -21.86 3.71 8.53
C ALA A 15 -20.70 3.95 7.55
N GLY A 16 -19.58 3.29 7.83
CA GLY A 16 -18.35 3.39 7.06
C GLY A 16 -17.34 4.34 7.69
N ARG A 17 -16.16 4.41 7.07
CA ARG A 17 -15.09 5.32 7.50
C ARG A 17 -15.53 6.76 7.22
N LYS A 18 -15.42 7.63 8.23
CA LYS A 18 -15.74 9.05 8.06
C LYS A 18 -14.90 9.65 6.91
N PRO A 19 -15.53 10.39 5.99
CA PRO A 19 -14.81 11.05 4.91
C PRO A 19 -13.77 12.00 5.49
N GLY A 20 -12.56 11.99 4.93
CA GLY A 20 -11.45 12.85 5.37
C GLY A 20 -10.73 12.41 6.65
N SER A 21 -11.12 11.29 7.28
CA SER A 21 -10.34 10.75 8.39
C SER A 21 -8.96 10.34 7.90
N LEU A 22 -7.89 10.95 8.40
CA LEU A 22 -6.54 10.44 8.16
C LEU A 22 -6.45 9.02 8.70
N SER A 23 -5.77 8.14 7.95
CA SER A 23 -5.28 6.93 8.59
C SER A 23 -4.36 7.35 9.73
N ARG A 24 -4.28 6.55 10.79
CA ARG A 24 -3.37 6.82 11.90
C ARG A 24 -1.94 7.14 11.40
N PHE A 25 -1.45 6.35 10.44
CA PHE A 25 -0.14 6.48 9.80
C PHE A 25 0.11 7.88 9.21
N ASN A 26 -0.86 8.41 8.48
CA ASN A 26 -0.72 9.73 7.84
C ASN A 26 -0.73 10.88 8.86
N ARG A 27 -1.33 10.68 10.04
CA ARG A 27 -1.38 11.72 11.07
C ARG A 27 -0.10 11.78 11.89
N GLU A 28 0.50 10.63 12.14
CA GLU A 28 1.73 10.50 12.91
C GLU A 28 2.97 10.91 12.10
N MET A 29 3.01 10.63 10.80
CA MET A 29 4.02 11.24 9.90
C MET A 29 3.91 12.77 9.89
N VAL A 30 2.68 13.30 9.97
CA VAL A 30 2.44 14.74 10.08
C VAL A 30 2.97 15.27 11.41
N GLU A 31 2.78 14.56 12.51
CA GLU A 31 3.21 15.00 13.84
C GLU A 31 4.73 14.90 14.05
N ARG A 32 5.37 13.84 13.53
CA ARG A 32 6.84 13.65 13.56
C ARG A 32 7.58 14.62 12.65
N ALA A 33 6.99 14.96 11.51
CA ALA A 33 7.44 16.09 10.70
C ALA A 33 7.24 17.44 11.42
N SER A 34 6.34 17.53 12.41
CA SER A 34 6.02 18.77 13.12
C SER A 34 6.85 19.02 14.38
N SER A 35 7.52 18.01 14.94
CA SER A 35 8.08 18.06 16.31
C SER A 35 9.61 18.13 16.40
N GLY A 36 10.36 18.01 15.30
CA GLY A 36 11.82 18.16 15.37
C GLY A 36 12.67 17.61 14.22
N GLY A 37 12.09 17.13 13.12
CA GLY A 37 12.85 16.66 11.95
C GLY A 37 13.44 15.27 12.18
N ASP A 38 13.57 14.38 11.22
CA ASP A 38 13.24 14.37 9.80
C ASP A 38 12.72 12.96 9.53
N LEU A 39 11.92 12.74 8.48
CA LEU A 39 11.48 11.38 8.19
C LEU A 39 12.73 10.52 7.89
N PRO A 40 12.74 9.21 8.19
CA PRO A 40 13.90 8.37 7.90
C PRO A 40 14.33 8.42 6.43
N LEU A 41 13.36 8.62 5.54
CA LEU A 41 13.62 8.90 4.14
C LEU A 41 14.46 10.18 3.98
N ASP A 42 14.09 11.27 4.66
CA ASP A 42 14.79 12.55 4.62
C ASP A 42 16.24 12.42 5.11
N PHE A 43 16.48 11.70 6.20
CA PHE A 43 17.85 11.44 6.67
C PHE A 43 18.71 10.67 5.64
N MET A 44 18.14 9.61 5.03
CA MET A 44 18.86 8.87 4.00
C MET A 44 19.14 9.73 2.77
N LEU A 45 18.21 10.63 2.42
CA LEU A 45 18.39 11.60 1.35
C LEU A 45 19.44 12.66 1.69
N GLU A 46 19.56 13.06 2.95
CA GLU A 46 20.59 13.99 3.44
C GLU A 46 21.99 13.35 3.34
N VAL A 47 22.16 12.14 3.89
CA VAL A 47 23.43 11.42 3.89
C VAL A 47 23.93 11.10 2.49
N MET A 48 23.06 10.74 1.54
CA MET A 48 23.51 10.45 0.18
C MET A 48 23.98 11.72 -0.58
N ARG A 49 23.45 12.89 -0.20
CA ARG A 49 23.73 14.18 -0.86
C ARG A 49 24.95 14.88 -0.28
N ASP A 50 25.30 14.64 0.98
CA ASP A 50 26.45 15.27 1.61
C ASP A 50 27.77 14.79 0.99
N GLU A 51 28.44 15.69 0.26
CA GLU A 51 29.70 15.44 -0.43
C GLU A 51 30.91 15.35 0.51
N SER A 52 30.78 15.83 1.75
CA SER A 52 31.82 15.70 2.77
C SER A 52 31.95 14.26 3.28
N LEU A 53 30.89 13.46 3.09
CA LEU A 53 30.86 12.06 3.48
C LEU A 53 31.49 11.16 2.41
N GLY A 54 32.09 10.07 2.88
CA GLY A 54 32.71 9.09 2.00
C GLY A 54 31.71 8.51 0.99
N ILE A 55 32.13 8.35 -0.26
CA ILE A 55 31.27 7.86 -1.37
C ILE A 55 30.58 6.53 -1.06
N ARG A 56 31.22 5.65 -0.29
CA ARG A 56 30.63 4.37 0.14
C ARG A 56 29.36 4.58 0.98
N LEU A 57 29.44 5.46 1.98
CA LEU A 57 28.32 5.79 2.85
C LEU A 57 27.15 6.38 2.05
N ARG A 58 27.47 7.25 1.10
CA ARG A 58 26.48 7.90 0.24
C ARG A 58 25.75 6.91 -0.68
N ILE A 59 26.49 5.97 -1.28
CA ILE A 59 25.90 4.91 -2.11
C ILE A 59 25.01 4.00 -1.28
N ASP A 60 25.42 3.67 -0.06
CA ASP A 60 24.63 2.82 0.82
C ASP A 60 23.32 3.51 1.26
N ALA A 61 23.35 4.81 1.57
CA ALA A 61 22.14 5.59 1.82
C ALA A 61 21.22 5.68 0.58
N ALA A 62 21.79 5.84 -0.63
CA ALA A 62 21.02 5.87 -1.87
C ALA A 62 20.31 4.53 -2.16
N LYS A 63 21.00 3.39 -1.97
CA LYS A 63 20.39 2.06 -2.10
C LYS A 63 19.25 1.86 -1.10
N ALA A 64 19.42 2.33 0.13
CA ALA A 64 18.42 2.20 1.17
C ALA A 64 17.17 3.04 0.88
N ALA A 65 17.32 4.23 0.28
CA ALA A 65 16.20 5.09 -0.11
C ALA A 65 15.45 4.56 -1.35
N ALA A 66 16.12 3.84 -2.25
CA ALA A 66 15.61 3.41 -3.55
C ALA A 66 14.19 2.77 -3.53
N PRO A 67 13.82 1.86 -2.62
CA PRO A 67 12.50 1.23 -2.62
C PRO A 67 11.35 2.18 -2.27
N TYR A 68 11.64 3.26 -1.55
CA TYR A 68 10.65 4.26 -1.13
C TYR A 68 10.48 5.38 -2.17
N VAL A 69 11.43 5.51 -3.11
CA VAL A 69 11.44 6.56 -4.14
C VAL A 69 11.28 6.03 -5.56
N HIS A 70 11.57 4.75 -5.81
CA HIS A 70 11.48 4.13 -7.13
C HIS A 70 10.38 3.09 -7.19
N GLN A 71 9.60 3.13 -8.27
CA GLN A 71 8.60 2.12 -8.56
C GLN A 71 9.30 0.78 -8.77
N ARG A 72 8.98 -0.20 -7.93
CA ARG A 72 9.32 -1.58 -8.20
C ARG A 72 8.22 -2.17 -9.07
N LEU A 73 8.60 -2.72 -10.22
CA LEU A 73 7.71 -3.58 -10.98
C LEU A 73 7.36 -4.78 -10.09
N SER A 74 6.10 -4.84 -9.67
CA SER A 74 5.57 -5.99 -8.98
C SER A 74 5.44 -7.13 -9.99
N ALA A 75 6.26 -8.16 -9.86
CA ALA A 75 6.04 -9.41 -10.58
C ALA A 75 4.76 -10.05 -10.02
N ILE A 76 3.66 -9.94 -10.76
CA ILE A 76 2.43 -10.67 -10.44
C ILE A 76 2.62 -12.08 -11.01
N ALA A 77 2.83 -13.06 -10.13
CA ALA A 77 2.71 -14.46 -10.50
C ALA A 77 1.22 -14.75 -10.66
N VAL A 78 0.77 -14.89 -11.91
CA VAL A 78 -0.60 -15.30 -12.19
C VAL A 78 -0.62 -16.83 -12.10
N ASP A 79 -1.02 -17.35 -10.94
CA ASP A 79 -1.37 -18.76 -10.79
C ASP A 79 -2.79 -18.95 -11.35
N LEU A 80 -2.87 -19.23 -12.65
CA LEU A 80 -4.14 -19.60 -13.26
C LEU A 80 -4.42 -21.05 -12.89
N THR A 81 -5.33 -21.27 -11.95
CA THR A 81 -6.05 -22.53 -11.84
C THR A 81 -7.01 -22.63 -13.02
N THR A 82 -6.47 -22.88 -14.22
CA THR A 82 -7.28 -23.35 -15.34
C THR A 82 -7.91 -24.67 -14.89
N SER A 83 -9.24 -24.70 -14.81
CA SER A 83 -9.97 -25.96 -14.76
C SER A 83 -9.53 -26.78 -15.96
N GLU A 84 -9.15 -28.05 -15.76
CA GLU A 84 -8.74 -28.97 -16.84
C GLU A 84 -9.82 -29.18 -17.91
N VAL A 85 -11.02 -28.65 -17.67
CA VAL A 85 -12.12 -28.61 -18.62
C VAL A 85 -11.77 -27.67 -19.76
N THR A 86 -11.53 -28.27 -20.93
CA THR A 86 -11.36 -27.55 -22.18
C THR A 86 -12.60 -26.72 -22.49
N HIS A 87 -12.43 -25.63 -23.24
CA HIS A 87 -13.56 -24.76 -23.63
C HIS A 87 -14.70 -25.54 -24.31
N GLU A 88 -14.34 -26.58 -25.08
CA GLU A 88 -15.28 -27.45 -25.77
C GLU A 88 -16.12 -28.30 -24.80
N GLU A 89 -15.50 -28.84 -23.75
CA GLU A 89 -16.20 -29.62 -22.71
C GLU A 89 -17.15 -28.76 -21.87
N TRP A 90 -16.78 -27.49 -21.60
CA TRP A 90 -17.68 -26.55 -20.93
C TRP A 90 -18.91 -26.24 -21.77
N LEU A 91 -18.72 -25.97 -23.08
CA LEU A 91 -19.82 -25.70 -24.00
C LEU A 91 -20.81 -26.88 -24.10
N GLN A 92 -20.32 -28.11 -24.04
CA GLN A 92 -21.17 -29.31 -24.04
C GLN A 92 -22.01 -29.45 -22.77
N SER A 93 -21.53 -28.95 -21.62
CA SER A 93 -22.28 -29.03 -20.34
C SER A 93 -23.43 -28.03 -20.22
N VAL A 94 -23.43 -26.99 -21.05
CA VAL A 94 -24.43 -25.90 -21.04
C VAL A 94 -25.57 -26.17 -22.03
N ALA A 95 -25.37 -27.07 -23.00
CA ALA A 95 -26.35 -27.50 -23.98
C ALA A 95 -27.28 -28.60 -23.41
#